data_AF-A0A0C9ZDE9-F1
#
_entry.id   AF-A0A0C9ZDE9-F1
#
_cell.length_a   1.000
_cell.length_b   1.000
_cell.length_c   1.000
_cell.angle_alpha   90.00
_cell.angle_beta   90.00
_cell.angle_gamma   90.00
#
_symmetry.space_group_name_H-M   'P 1'
#
loop_
_entity.id
_entity.type
_entity.pdbx_description
1 polymer ?
#
loop_
_entity_poly.entity_id
_entity_poly.type
_entity_poly.pdbx_seq_one_letter_code
_entity_poly.pdbx_strand_id
1 'polypeptide(L)'
;AEHICPLHISGKIKDHKNVSIKWGALKQMYNAIMTYHSKSGEHWDNECGANISGVLVVESWGKYIAGNAHMKPFHNKGWEFLEYLEDIFPQG
;
A
#
# COMPACT_ATOMS: atom_id res chain seq x y z
N ALA A 1 18.99 1.75 24.20
CA ALA A 1 19.59 1.74 22.84
C ALA A 1 20.42 0.47 22.56
N GLU A 2 20.98 -0.17 23.59
CA GLU A 2 21.92 -1.31 23.44
C GLU A 2 21.30 -2.60 22.92
N HIS A 3 19.98 -2.80 23.06
CA HIS A 3 19.30 -4.06 22.69
C HIS A 3 19.14 -4.26 21.16
N ILE A 4 19.24 -3.20 20.35
CA ILE A 4 19.08 -3.25 18.89
C ILE A 4 20.43 -3.37 18.17
N CYS A 5 21.54 -3.09 18.88
CA CYS A 5 22.91 -3.11 18.35
C CYS A 5 23.24 -4.42 17.59
N PRO A 6 22.84 -5.61 18.09
CA PRO A 6 23.09 -6.87 17.38
C PRO A 6 22.31 -7.02 16.08
N LEU A 7 21.29 -6.21 15.79
CA LEU A 7 20.48 -6.32 14.56
C LEU A 7 21.08 -5.50 13.39
N HIS A 8 22.18 -4.78 13.59
CA HIS A 8 22.97 -4.12 12.55
C HIS A 8 23.96 -5.08 11.83
N ILE A 9 23.52 -6.30 11.49
CA ILE A 9 24.45 -7.37 11.04
C ILE A 9 24.88 -7.19 9.57
N SER A 10 24.10 -6.54 8.71
CA SER A 10 24.56 -6.08 7.38
C SER A 10 23.53 -5.18 6.69
N GLY A 11 23.98 -4.40 5.70
CA GLY A 11 23.14 -3.57 4.83
C GLY A 11 23.39 -2.06 4.97
N LYS A 12 22.74 -1.25 4.11
CA LYS A 12 22.82 0.21 4.18
C LYS A 12 22.31 0.71 5.53
N ILE A 13 23.03 1.63 6.17
CA ILE A 13 22.60 2.29 7.41
C ILE A 13 21.19 2.88 7.21
N LYS A 14 20.25 2.42 8.04
CA LYS A 14 18.89 2.95 8.09
C LYS A 14 18.92 4.23 8.92
N ASP A 15 19.42 5.30 8.32
CA ASP A 15 19.34 6.62 8.93
C ASP A 15 17.88 7.08 9.05
N HIS A 16 17.64 8.07 9.92
CA HIS A 16 16.31 8.63 10.16
C HIS A 16 15.62 9.04 8.86
N LYS A 17 16.35 9.65 7.92
CA LYS A 17 15.81 10.12 6.65
C LYS A 17 15.30 8.96 5.78
N ASN A 18 16.07 7.87 5.66
CA ASN A 18 15.68 6.68 4.91
C ASN A 18 14.44 6.02 5.52
N VAL A 19 14.36 5.98 6.85
CA VAL A 19 13.18 5.46 7.56
C VAL A 19 11.96 6.36 7.32
N SER A 20 12.09 7.69 7.44
CA SER A 20 11.00 8.63 7.18
C SER A 20 10.49 8.55 5.74
N ILE A 21 11.38 8.44 4.76
CA ILE A 21 11.01 8.29 3.34
C ILE A 21 10.22 6.99 3.15
N LYS A 22 10.72 5.87 3.69
CA LYS A 22 10.06 4.58 3.57
C LYS A 22 8.68 4.59 4.25
N TRP A 23 8.59 5.20 5.43
CA TRP A 23 7.33 5.38 6.14
C TRP A 23 6.32 6.22 5.34
N GLY A 24 6.77 7.31 4.73
CA GLY A 24 5.94 8.14 3.85
C GLY A 24 5.38 7.35 2.67
N ALA A 25 6.21 6.52 2.02
CA ALA A 25 5.77 5.67 0.91
C ALA A 25 4.74 4.62 1.35
N LEU A 26 4.95 3.97 2.51
CA LEU A 26 3.98 3.02 3.08
C LEU A 26 2.63 3.70 3.37
N LYS A 27 2.68 4.87 4.03
CA LYS A 27 1.47 5.67 4.31
C LYS A 27 0.74 6.08 3.03
N GLN A 28 1.47 6.45 1.98
CA GLN A 28 0.88 6.83 0.71
C GLN A 28 0.16 5.67 0.03
N MET A 29 0.74 4.47 0.05
CA MET A 29 0.09 3.25 -0.47
C MET A 29 -1.15 2.88 0.34
N TYR A 30 -1.05 2.90 1.68
CA TYR A 30 -2.18 2.68 2.57
C TYR A 30 -3.34 3.63 2.26
N ASN A 31 -3.07 4.94 2.21
CA ASN A 31 -4.09 5.93 1.90
C ASN A 31 -4.71 5.75 0.52
N ALA A 32 -3.93 5.34 -0.48
CA ALA A 32 -4.45 5.06 -1.82
C ALA A 32 -5.43 3.88 -1.81
N ILE A 33 -5.08 2.79 -1.12
CA ILE A 33 -5.95 1.62 -0.96
C ILE A 33 -7.22 1.98 -0.19
N MET A 34 -7.11 2.69 0.93
CA MET A 34 -8.26 3.13 1.72
C MET A 34 -9.18 4.08 0.93
N THR A 35 -8.61 4.96 0.11
CA THR A 35 -9.38 5.84 -0.78
C THR A 35 -10.09 5.06 -1.88
N TYR A 36 -9.50 3.97 -2.37
CA TYR A 36 -10.15 3.09 -3.34
C TYR A 36 -11.29 2.29 -2.67
N HIS A 37 -11.02 1.70 -1.52
CA HIS A 37 -11.98 0.90 -0.75
C HIS A 37 -13.19 1.72 -0.27
N SER A 38 -13.03 3.02 -0.03
CA SER A 38 -14.15 3.90 0.35
C SER A 38 -15.09 4.25 -0.81
N LYS A 39 -14.74 3.92 -2.06
CA LYS A 39 -15.61 4.13 -3.22
C LYS A 39 -16.70 3.08 -3.27
N SER A 40 -17.93 3.53 -3.45
CA SER A 40 -19.07 2.63 -3.66
C SER A 40 -18.90 1.81 -4.94
N GLY A 41 -19.09 0.49 -4.84
CA GLY A 41 -19.08 -0.45 -5.96
C GLY A 41 -17.70 -0.97 -6.38
N GLU A 42 -16.62 -0.50 -5.75
CA GLU A 42 -15.28 -1.06 -5.97
C GLU A 42 -15.03 -2.24 -5.04
N HIS A 43 -14.47 -3.32 -5.58
CA HIS A 43 -14.07 -4.48 -4.80
C HIS A 43 -12.64 -4.31 -4.30
N TRP A 44 -12.38 -4.65 -3.04
CA TRP A 44 -11.04 -4.81 -2.51
C TRP A 44 -10.96 -6.02 -1.59
N ASP A 45 -9.91 -6.82 -1.74
CA ASP A 45 -9.50 -7.81 -0.75
C ASP A 45 -7.97 -7.90 -0.64
N ASN A 46 -7.48 -8.44 0.47
CA ASN A 46 -6.06 -8.43 0.78
C ASN A 46 -5.23 -9.46 -0.01
N GLU A 47 -5.88 -10.37 -0.75
CA GLU A 47 -5.23 -11.41 -1.55
C GLU A 47 -5.16 -11.01 -3.04
N CYS A 48 -6.31 -10.64 -3.61
CA CYS A 48 -6.53 -10.32 -5.03
C CYS A 48 -6.58 -8.81 -5.30
N GLY A 49 -6.54 -7.95 -4.28
CA GLY A 49 -6.54 -6.49 -4.45
C GLY A 49 -7.85 -6.01 -5.07
N ALA A 50 -7.76 -5.23 -6.15
CA ALA A 50 -8.93 -4.72 -6.87
C ALA A 50 -9.68 -5.80 -7.68
N ASN A 51 -9.06 -6.97 -7.91
CA ASN A 51 -9.62 -8.11 -8.65
C ASN A 51 -10.33 -7.73 -9.98
N ILE A 52 -9.69 -6.88 -10.76
CA ILE A 52 -10.21 -6.34 -12.01
C ILE A 52 -10.28 -7.43 -13.08
N SER A 53 -11.49 -7.69 -13.56
CA SER A 53 -11.77 -8.63 -14.63
C SER A 53 -12.90 -8.14 -15.54
N GLY A 54 -12.84 -8.50 -16.82
CA GLY A 54 -13.79 -8.05 -17.84
C GLY A 54 -13.39 -6.74 -18.53
N VAL A 55 -13.75 -6.61 -19.80
CA VAL A 55 -13.26 -5.54 -20.71
C VAL A 55 -13.60 -4.15 -20.20
N LEU A 56 -14.84 -3.94 -19.71
CA LEU A 56 -15.30 -2.64 -19.22
C LEU A 56 -14.59 -2.21 -17.93
N VAL A 57 -14.31 -3.17 -17.03
CA VAL A 57 -13.65 -2.91 -15.74
C VAL A 57 -12.15 -2.63 -15.95
N VAL A 58 -11.51 -3.27 -16.93
CA VAL A 58 -10.12 -2.98 -17.31
C VAL A 58 -9.97 -1.56 -17.84
N GLU A 59 -10.92 -1.08 -18.64
CA GLU A 59 -10.90 0.30 -19.15
C GLU A 59 -11.11 1.34 -18.04
N SER A 60 -12.07 1.10 -17.13
CA SER A 60 -12.28 1.99 -15.97
C SER A 60 -11.07 2.01 -15.03
N TRP A 61 -10.45 0.85 -14.80
CA TRP A 61 -9.22 0.75 -14.03
C TRP A 61 -8.07 1.54 -14.66
N GLY A 62 -7.88 1.43 -15.98
CA GLY A 62 -6.87 2.20 -16.72
C GLY A 62 -7.02 3.71 -16.52
N LYS A 63 -8.25 4.23 -16.58
CA LYS A 63 -8.55 5.64 -16.29
C LYS A 63 -8.27 5.99 -14.83
N TYR A 64 -8.62 5.09 -13.90
CA TYR A 64 -8.41 5.31 -12.48
C TYR A 64 -6.91 5.41 -12.12
N ILE A 65 -6.08 4.48 -12.60
CA ILE A 65 -4.63 4.46 -12.30
C ILE A 65 -3.86 5.59 -12.99
N ALA A 66 -4.39 6.18 -14.07
CA ALA A 66 -3.79 7.37 -14.67
C ALA A 66 -3.79 8.57 -13.70
N GLY A 67 -4.84 8.69 -12.86
CA GLY A 67 -4.90 9.67 -11.77
C GLY A 67 -4.36 9.15 -10.44
N ASN A 68 -4.23 7.83 -10.27
CA ASN A 68 -3.87 7.17 -9.01
C ASN A 68 -2.76 6.13 -9.24
N ALA A 69 -1.59 6.58 -9.67
CA ALA A 69 -0.50 5.70 -10.10
C ALA A 69 -0.06 4.70 -9.01
N HIS A 70 -0.20 5.05 -7.72
CA HIS A 70 0.08 4.17 -6.59
C HIS A 70 -0.79 2.92 -6.54
N MET A 71 -1.97 2.93 -7.19
CA MET A 71 -2.86 1.78 -7.24
C MET A 71 -2.47 0.74 -8.31
N LYS A 72 -1.59 1.12 -9.25
CA LYS A 72 -1.18 0.25 -10.36
C LYS A 72 -0.70 -1.16 -9.95
N PRO A 73 0.07 -1.35 -8.85
CA PRO A 73 0.49 -2.68 -8.43
C PRO A 73 -0.66 -3.58 -7.97
N PHE A 74 -1.82 -3.00 -7.63
CA PHE A 74 -2.90 -3.70 -6.94
C PHE A 74 -4.07 -4.12 -7.84
N HIS A 75 -3.86 -4.16 -9.16
CA HIS A 75 -4.87 -4.55 -10.15
C HIS A 75 -5.52 -5.91 -9.82
N ASN A 76 -4.70 -6.94 -9.57
CA ASN A 76 -5.11 -8.30 -9.22
C ASN A 76 -4.17 -8.89 -8.15
N LYS A 77 -3.71 -8.03 -7.24
CA LYS A 77 -2.79 -8.40 -6.18
C LYS A 77 -3.10 -7.53 -4.97
N GLY A 78 -3.42 -8.15 -3.84
CA GLY A 78 -3.62 -7.43 -2.60
C GLY A 78 -2.30 -6.96 -1.99
N TRP A 79 -2.33 -6.55 -0.73
CA TRP A 79 -1.16 -5.99 -0.08
C TRP A 79 -0.97 -6.53 1.33
N GLU A 80 -0.09 -7.51 1.48
CA GLU A 80 0.21 -8.18 2.77
C GLU A 80 0.50 -7.23 3.95
N PHE A 81 0.93 -6.00 3.68
CA PHE A 81 1.20 -5.00 4.73
C PHE A 81 -0.02 -4.22 5.21
N LEU A 82 -1.19 -4.39 4.59
CA LEU A 82 -2.39 -3.62 4.87
C LEU A 82 -2.85 -3.81 6.32
N GLU A 83 -3.02 -5.07 6.74
CA GLU A 83 -3.45 -5.44 8.11
C GLU A 83 -2.50 -4.87 9.17
N TYR A 84 -1.18 -5.00 8.95
CA TYR A 84 -0.20 -4.44 9.88
C TYR A 84 -0.23 -2.91 9.96
N LEU A 85 -0.61 -2.23 8.88
CA LEU A 85 -0.71 -0.77 8.86
C LEU A 85 -2.02 -0.28 9.47
N GLU A 86 -3.09 -1.06 9.44
CA GLU A 86 -4.33 -0.76 10.16
C GLU A 86 -4.13 -0.75 11.69
N ASP A 87 -3.24 -1.59 12.22
CA ASP A 87 -2.86 -1.58 13.64
C ASP A 87 -2.05 -0.33 14.03
N ILE A 88 -1.35 0.28 13.06
CA ILE A 88 -0.44 1.41 13.30
C ILE A 88 -1.13 2.76 13.02
N PHE A 89 -1.99 2.82 12.01
CA PHE A 89 -2.79 3.99 11.69
C PHE A 89 -4.13 3.88 12.41
N PRO A 90 -4.42 4.71 13.43
CA PRO A 90 -5.74 4.71 14.03
C PRO A 90 -6.78 4.98 12.93
N GLN A 91 -7.75 4.07 12.80
CA GLN A 91 -8.92 4.31 11.97
C GLN A 91 -9.79 5.37 12.66
N GLY A 92 -9.49 6.64 12.40
CA GLY A 92 -10.15 7.80 13.02
C GLY A 92 -9.41 8.34 14.23
#